data_AF-A0A934UM56-F1
#
_entry.id   AF-A0A934UM56-F1
#
_cell.length_a   1.000
_cell.length_b   1.000
_cell.length_c   1.000
_cell.angle_alpha   90.00
_cell.angle_beta   90.00
_cell.angle_gamma   90.00
#
_symmetry.space_group_name_H-M   'P 1'
#
loop_
_entity.id
_entity.type
_entity.pdbx_description
1 polymer ?
#
loop_
_entity_poly.entity_id
_entity_poly.type
_entity_poly.pdbx_seq_one_letter_code
_entity_poly.pdbx_strand_id
1 'polypeptide(L)'
;MNFSLNKVVRLSGNEASVYAVTLEGQPTSVFDDFLAEYQEDYHDEVKDIVTRLRVIGHKTGAREQYFKPYEGKYGDLVCALYDDPDKKLRLYCVRFGGDCVILGGGGPKSKSIRAWQEDDNLREQAERMITVAKKIHARFKEGDLKWDAGFKDMIGNLTFLEEDDE
;
A
#
# COMPACT_ATOMS: atom_id res chain seq x y z
N MET A 1 14.40 1.34 8.79
CA MET A 1 13.13 0.65 9.13
C MET A 1 13.19 -0.84 8.78
N ASN A 2 12.83 -1.69 9.73
CA ASN A 2 12.65 -3.14 9.57
C ASN A 2 11.17 -3.49 9.34
N PHE A 3 10.87 -4.32 8.34
CA PHE A 3 9.50 -4.75 8.05
C PHE A 3 9.46 -6.06 7.26
N SER A 4 8.28 -6.68 7.19
CA SER A 4 8.00 -7.81 6.29
C SER A 4 6.78 -7.53 5.42
N LEU A 5 6.70 -8.22 4.27
CA LEU A 5 5.53 -8.20 3.41
C LEU A 5 4.75 -9.50 3.55
N ASN A 6 3.50 -9.39 3.97
CA ASN A 6 2.61 -10.53 4.15
C ASN A 6 1.49 -10.50 3.13
N LYS A 7 1.28 -11.62 2.42
CA LYS A 7 0.22 -11.70 1.41
C LYS A 7 -1.16 -11.69 2.08
N VAL A 8 -2.01 -10.76 1.69
CA VAL A 8 -3.40 -10.67 2.15
C VAL A 8 -4.25 -11.60 1.29
N VAL A 9 -4.32 -12.87 1.68
CA VAL A 9 -4.97 -13.94 0.90
C VAL A 9 -6.42 -13.60 0.54
N ARG A 10 -7.17 -12.98 1.47
CA ARG A 10 -8.58 -12.60 1.26
C ARG A 10 -8.77 -11.51 0.18
N LEU A 11 -7.73 -10.73 -0.12
CA LEU A 11 -7.76 -9.66 -1.14
C LEU A 11 -7.02 -10.05 -2.41
N SER A 12 -6.10 -11.00 -2.35
CA SER A 12 -5.37 -11.52 -3.51
C SER A 12 -6.25 -12.44 -4.35
N GLY A 13 -6.13 -12.37 -5.67
CA GLY A 13 -6.88 -13.22 -6.58
C GLY A 13 -6.16 -13.46 -7.91
N ASN A 14 -6.93 -13.86 -8.93
CA ASN A 14 -6.38 -14.20 -10.23
C ASN A 14 -5.82 -12.99 -10.99
N GLU A 15 -6.28 -11.79 -10.67
CA GLU A 15 -5.96 -10.57 -11.40
C GLU A 15 -4.85 -9.75 -10.74
N ALA A 16 -4.73 -9.79 -9.42
CA ALA A 16 -3.61 -9.17 -8.72
C ALA A 16 -3.34 -9.82 -7.35
N SER A 17 -2.08 -9.79 -6.94
CA SER A 17 -1.68 -10.09 -5.57
C SER A 17 -1.69 -8.84 -4.70
N VAL A 18 -2.14 -9.00 -3.46
CA VAL A 18 -2.21 -7.92 -2.49
C VAL A 18 -1.37 -8.32 -1.28
N TYR A 19 -0.37 -7.51 -0.95
CA TYR A 19 0.47 -7.66 0.22
C TYR A 19 0.21 -6.52 1.20
N ALA A 20 0.53 -6.71 2.47
CA ALA A 20 0.52 -5.66 3.49
C ALA A 20 1.85 -5.61 4.23
N VAL A 21 2.24 -4.41 4.62
CA VAL A 21 3.45 -4.16 5.41
C VAL A 21 3.20 -4.50 6.87
N THR A 22 4.09 -5.28 7.49
CA THR A 22 4.12 -5.54 8.93
C THR A 22 5.44 -5.05 9.48
N LEU A 23 5.42 -4.10 10.41
CA LEU A 23 6.62 -3.59 11.05
C LEU A 23 7.20 -4.62 12.02
N GLU A 24 8.52 -4.61 12.21
CA GLU A 24 9.16 -5.50 13.18
C GLU A 24 8.58 -5.33 14.59
N GLY A 25 8.34 -6.46 15.26
CA GLY A 25 7.77 -6.50 16.61
C GLY A 25 6.28 -6.19 16.69
N GLN A 26 5.60 -5.85 15.59
CA GLN A 26 4.16 -5.63 15.59
C GLN A 26 3.39 -6.94 15.33
N PRO A 27 2.28 -7.17 16.04
CA PRO A 27 1.49 -8.40 15.90
C PRO A 27 0.63 -8.41 14.62
N THR A 28 0.36 -7.24 14.06
CA THR A 28 -0.58 -7.00 12.95
C THR A 28 0.09 -6.20 11.84
N SER A 29 -0.50 -6.22 10.64
CA SER A 29 -0.04 -5.38 9.54
C SER A 29 -0.52 -3.94 9.73
N VAL A 30 0.21 -2.98 9.15
CA VAL A 30 -0.18 -1.56 9.14
C VAL A 30 -1.57 -1.37 8.50
N PHE A 31 -1.93 -2.23 7.55
CA PHE A 31 -3.26 -2.24 6.96
C PHE A 31 -4.34 -2.74 7.92
N ASP A 32 -4.08 -3.78 8.71
CA ASP A 32 -5.05 -4.26 9.69
C ASP A 32 -5.27 -3.22 10.80
N ASP A 33 -4.20 -2.52 11.23
CA ASP A 33 -4.29 -1.42 12.19
C ASP A 33 -5.14 -0.26 11.64
N PHE A 34 -4.93 0.12 10.37
CA PHE A 34 -5.74 1.12 9.68
C PHE A 34 -7.23 0.74 9.64
N LEU A 35 -7.55 -0.53 9.35
CA LEU A 35 -8.93 -1.00 9.39
C LEU A 35 -9.50 -0.91 10.80
N ALA A 36 -8.73 -1.33 11.81
CA ALA A 36 -9.16 -1.32 13.20
C ALA A 36 -9.44 0.09 13.71
N GLU A 37 -8.60 1.06 13.33
CA GLU A 37 -8.69 2.46 13.73
C GLU A 37 -9.90 3.17 13.10
N TYR A 38 -10.21 2.89 11.82
CA TYR A 38 -11.18 3.69 11.07
C TYR A 38 -12.50 2.96 10.74
N GLN A 39 -12.65 1.68 11.09
CA GLN A 39 -13.88 0.91 10.81
C GLN A 39 -15.15 1.48 11.46
N GLU A 40 -15.05 2.24 12.56
CA GLU A 40 -16.19 2.85 13.24
C GLU A 40 -16.50 4.24 12.66
N ASP A 41 -15.56 5.18 12.77
CA ASP A 41 -15.76 6.58 12.37
C ASP A 41 -15.84 6.80 10.85
N TYR A 42 -15.28 5.87 10.07
CA TYR A 42 -15.23 5.93 8.60
C TYR A 42 -15.69 4.60 7.98
N HIS A 43 -16.71 3.98 8.56
CA HIS A 43 -17.22 2.67 8.16
C HIS A 43 -17.44 2.53 6.64
N ASP A 44 -18.11 3.49 6.01
CA ASP A 44 -18.44 3.41 4.59
C ASP A 44 -17.19 3.57 3.71
N GLU A 45 -16.28 4.47 4.05
CA GLU A 45 -14.97 4.61 3.40
C GLU A 45 -14.16 3.32 3.49
N VAL A 46 -14.08 2.72 4.68
CA VAL A 46 -13.34 1.46 4.90
C VAL A 46 -13.96 0.34 4.06
N LYS A 47 -15.29 0.22 4.07
CA LYS A 47 -16.01 -0.77 3.26
C LYS A 47 -15.74 -0.59 1.76
N ASP A 48 -15.72 0.65 1.29
CA ASP A 48 -15.46 0.97 -0.12
C ASP A 48 -14.02 0.65 -0.51
N ILE A 49 -13.04 1.03 0.32
CA ILE A 49 -11.62 0.67 0.16
C ILE A 49 -11.45 -0.85 0.06
N VAL A 50 -12.02 -1.61 1.00
CA VAL A 50 -11.92 -3.09 1.00
C VAL A 50 -12.62 -3.68 -0.23
N THR A 51 -13.76 -3.13 -0.62
CA THR A 51 -14.49 -3.56 -1.83
C THR A 51 -13.64 -3.32 -3.08
N ARG A 52 -13.02 -2.15 -3.19
CA ARG A 52 -12.12 -1.80 -4.28
C ARG A 52 -10.91 -2.73 -4.35
N LEU A 53 -10.29 -3.02 -3.20
CA LEU A 53 -9.17 -3.97 -3.12
C LEU A 53 -9.57 -5.38 -3.57
N ARG A 54 -10.78 -5.82 -3.22
CA ARG A 54 -11.32 -7.10 -3.71
C ARG A 54 -11.55 -7.09 -5.22
N VAL A 55 -12.04 -5.98 -5.79
CA VAL A 55 -12.18 -5.84 -7.26
C VAL A 55 -10.81 -5.88 -7.94
N ILE A 56 -9.81 -5.20 -7.38
CA ILE A 56 -8.43 -5.21 -7.87
C ILE A 56 -7.89 -6.64 -7.93
N GLY A 57 -7.93 -7.37 -6.82
CA GLY A 57 -7.36 -8.72 -6.77
C GLY A 57 -8.10 -9.76 -7.62
N HIS A 58 -9.42 -9.63 -7.77
CA HIS A 58 -10.25 -10.71 -8.31
C HIS A 58 -10.90 -10.44 -9.67
N LYS A 59 -10.99 -9.19 -10.13
CA LYS A 59 -11.78 -8.84 -11.32
C LYS A 59 -11.09 -8.01 -12.37
N THR A 60 -10.22 -7.06 -11.98
CA THR A 60 -9.75 -6.05 -12.94
C THR A 60 -8.25 -5.81 -12.95
N GLY A 61 -7.54 -6.32 -11.96
CA GLY A 61 -6.17 -5.93 -11.67
C GLY A 61 -6.10 -4.52 -11.08
N ALA A 62 -4.89 -4.10 -10.72
CA ALA A 62 -4.55 -2.80 -10.18
C ALA A 62 -4.51 -1.73 -11.29
N ARG A 63 -5.66 -1.41 -11.89
CA ARG A 63 -5.77 -0.36 -12.91
C ARG A 63 -5.46 1.00 -12.33
N GLU A 64 -4.70 1.81 -13.07
CA GLU A 64 -4.24 3.14 -12.64
C GLU A 64 -5.38 4.07 -12.21
N GLN A 65 -6.54 4.00 -12.86
CA GLN A 65 -7.72 4.80 -12.54
C GLN A 65 -8.27 4.62 -11.11
N TYR A 66 -7.89 3.55 -10.40
CA TYR A 66 -8.29 3.33 -9.00
C TYR A 66 -7.39 4.03 -7.99
N PHE A 67 -6.29 4.61 -8.48
CA PHE A 67 -5.27 5.22 -7.66
C PHE A 67 -5.22 6.70 -7.97
N LYS A 68 -4.95 7.52 -6.95
CA LYS A 68 -4.48 8.88 -7.18
C LYS A 68 -2.97 8.82 -7.37
N PRO A 69 -2.44 8.97 -8.60
CA PRO A 69 -1.01 9.14 -8.76
C PRO A 69 -0.60 10.49 -8.16
N TYR A 70 0.69 10.62 -7.80
CA TYR A 70 1.31 11.88 -7.34
C TYR A 70 0.88 12.39 -5.95
N GLU A 71 0.72 11.47 -4.98
CA GLU A 71 0.68 11.82 -3.55
C GLU A 71 2.11 12.00 -2.96
N GLY A 72 3.14 12.15 -3.81
CA GLY A 72 4.56 12.33 -3.48
C GLY A 72 5.31 13.01 -4.64
N LYS A 73 6.64 12.86 -4.74
CA LYS A 73 7.37 13.32 -5.94
C LYS A 73 7.09 12.37 -7.12
N TYR A 74 7.20 12.90 -8.34
CA TYR A 74 7.12 12.09 -9.57
C TYR A 74 8.13 10.93 -9.47
N GLY A 75 7.64 9.68 -9.51
CA GLY A 75 8.50 8.49 -9.46
C GLY A 75 8.57 7.74 -8.12
N ASP A 76 7.87 8.18 -7.06
CA ASP A 76 7.94 7.54 -5.74
C ASP A 76 7.11 6.24 -5.62
N LEU A 77 6.36 5.84 -6.65
CA LEU A 77 5.52 4.63 -6.73
C LEU A 77 4.39 4.52 -5.69
N VAL A 78 4.31 5.48 -4.77
CA VAL A 78 3.26 5.57 -3.77
C VAL A 78 1.98 6.12 -4.40
N CYS A 79 0.90 5.39 -4.16
CA CYS A 79 -0.46 5.72 -4.53
C CYS A 79 -1.31 5.96 -3.27
N ALA A 80 -2.34 6.80 -3.38
CA ALA A 80 -3.46 6.75 -2.46
C ALA A 80 -4.65 6.08 -3.15
N LEU A 81 -5.27 5.12 -2.47
CA LEU A 81 -6.53 4.53 -2.89
C LEU A 81 -7.68 5.31 -2.25
N TYR A 82 -8.63 5.76 -3.07
CA TYR A 82 -9.84 6.47 -2.67
C TYR A 82 -10.99 6.03 -3.57
N ASP A 83 -12.21 5.98 -3.03
CA ASP A 83 -13.39 5.55 -3.81
C ASP A 83 -14.22 6.73 -4.34
N ASP A 84 -14.19 7.88 -3.66
CA ASP A 84 -14.92 9.10 -4.02
C ASP A 84 -14.03 10.34 -3.77
N PRO A 85 -13.99 11.33 -4.70
CA PRO A 85 -13.35 12.63 -4.46
C PRO A 85 -13.81 13.33 -3.16
N ASP A 86 -15.03 13.07 -2.68
CA ASP A 86 -15.59 13.62 -1.45
C ASP A 86 -15.27 12.79 -0.19
N LYS A 87 -14.76 11.56 -0.34
CA LYS A 87 -14.39 10.68 0.77
C LYS A 87 -13.08 11.15 1.41
N LYS A 88 -13.07 11.14 2.73
CA LYS A 88 -11.99 11.75 3.53
C LYS A 88 -10.87 10.76 3.82
N LEU A 89 -11.13 9.47 3.83
CA LEU A 89 -10.14 8.47 4.24
C LEU A 89 -9.25 8.04 3.07
N ARG A 90 -7.94 8.00 3.30
CA ARG A 90 -6.94 7.58 2.32
C ARG A 90 -6.20 6.36 2.83
N LEU A 91 -6.00 5.39 1.95
CA LEU A 91 -5.07 4.28 2.18
C LEU A 91 -3.87 4.45 1.25
N TYR A 92 -2.67 4.55 1.83
CA TYR A 92 -1.43 4.60 1.06
C TYR A 92 -0.97 3.20 0.64
N CYS A 93 -0.53 3.09 -0.61
CA CYS A 93 -0.15 1.85 -1.24
C CYS A 93 1.06 2.03 -2.16
N VAL A 94 1.67 0.93 -2.57
CA VAL A 94 2.58 0.88 -3.72
C VAL A 94 1.96 -0.02 -4.78
N ARG A 95 1.93 0.46 -6.02
CA ARG A 95 1.42 -0.28 -7.17
C ARG A 95 2.56 -0.73 -8.08
N PHE A 96 2.68 -2.04 -8.29
CA PHE A 96 3.59 -2.63 -9.26
C PHE A 96 2.78 -3.11 -10.48
N GLY A 97 2.79 -2.30 -11.54
CA GLY A 97 2.04 -2.61 -12.75
C GLY A 97 0.54 -2.79 -12.49
N GLY A 98 -0.07 -3.76 -13.19
CA GLY A 98 -1.47 -4.13 -12.99
C GLY A 98 -1.67 -5.27 -11.99
N ASP A 99 -0.59 -5.86 -11.48
CA ASP A 99 -0.59 -7.25 -11.05
C ASP A 99 -0.24 -7.42 -9.56
N CYS A 100 0.34 -6.40 -8.93
CA CYS A 100 0.68 -6.43 -7.51
C CYS A 100 0.45 -5.07 -6.81
N VAL A 101 -0.12 -5.12 -5.60
CA VAL A 101 -0.33 -3.96 -4.73
C VAL A 101 0.20 -4.26 -3.33
N ILE A 102 0.88 -3.29 -2.72
CA ILE A 102 1.36 -3.37 -1.35
C ILE A 102 0.67 -2.30 -0.52
N LEU A 103 -0.01 -2.73 0.56
CA LEU A 103 -0.81 -1.88 1.43
C LEU A 103 0.01 -1.43 2.64
N GLY A 104 -0.08 -0.13 2.93
CA GLY A 104 0.38 0.48 4.17
C GLY A 104 -0.79 0.89 5.05
N GLY A 105 -0.62 2.02 5.73
CA GLY A 105 -1.65 2.68 6.51
C GLY A 105 -2.20 3.92 5.80
N GLY A 106 -2.79 4.81 6.58
CA GLY A 106 -3.36 6.03 6.05
C GLY A 106 -4.17 6.76 7.10
N GLY A 107 -5.12 7.57 6.65
CA GLY A 107 -5.90 8.39 7.56
C GLY A 107 -6.82 9.37 6.85
N PRO A 108 -7.61 10.13 7.62
CA PRO A 108 -8.50 11.14 7.07
C PRO A 108 -7.72 12.35 6.55
N LYS A 109 -8.17 12.91 5.43
CA LYS A 109 -7.73 14.20 4.92
C LYS A 109 -8.81 15.24 5.14
N SER A 110 -8.47 16.29 5.90
CA SER A 110 -9.38 17.43 6.10
C SER A 110 -9.61 18.22 4.79
N LYS A 111 -10.82 18.75 4.63
CA LYS A 111 -11.25 19.56 3.45
C LYS A 111 -10.50 20.90 3.32
N SER A 112 -9.86 21.37 4.39
CA SER A 112 -9.17 22.67 4.45
C SER A 112 -7.73 22.65 3.95
N ILE A 113 -7.14 21.47 3.75
CA ILE A 113 -5.71 21.31 3.44
C ILE A 113 -5.52 20.86 1.99
N ARG A 114 -4.81 21.68 1.21
CA ARG A 114 -4.63 21.48 -0.25
C ARG A 114 -3.64 20.35 -0.54
N ALA A 115 -2.65 20.13 0.34
CA ALA A 115 -1.66 19.06 0.23
C ALA A 115 -1.69 18.12 1.45
N TRP A 116 -1.31 16.86 1.27
CA TRP A 116 -1.08 15.92 2.38
C TRP A 116 0.05 16.37 3.32
N GLN A 117 0.92 17.27 2.84
CA GLN A 117 2.07 17.84 3.58
C GLN A 117 1.68 18.73 4.77
N GLU A 118 0.39 19.04 4.93
CA GLU A 118 -0.14 19.85 6.02
C GLU A 118 -0.75 18.98 7.15
N ASP A 119 -0.73 17.65 7.00
CA ASP A 119 -1.16 16.68 8.02
C ASP A 119 0.01 15.74 8.36
N ASP A 120 0.47 15.81 9.61
CA ASP A 120 1.65 15.06 10.05
C ASP A 120 1.46 13.54 9.96
N ASN A 121 0.24 13.03 10.19
CA ASN A 121 -0.05 11.60 10.08
C ASN A 121 0.01 11.16 8.61
N LEU A 122 -0.66 11.87 7.70
CA LEU A 122 -0.64 11.50 6.28
C LEU A 122 0.77 11.56 5.68
N ARG A 123 1.58 12.55 6.09
CA ARG A 123 2.99 12.64 5.70
C ARG A 123 3.78 11.43 6.19
N GLU A 124 3.65 11.06 7.46
CA GLU A 124 4.39 9.92 8.01
C GLU A 124 4.02 8.62 7.28
N GLN A 125 2.73 8.39 7.02
CA GLN A 125 2.26 7.20 6.30
C GLN A 125 2.78 7.16 4.86
N ALA A 126 2.81 8.31 4.17
CA ALA A 126 3.36 8.40 2.81
C ALA A 126 4.87 8.17 2.79
N GLU A 127 5.65 8.84 3.65
CA GLU A 127 7.11 8.70 3.75
C GLU A 127 7.53 7.26 4.09
N ARG A 128 6.75 6.59 4.93
CA ARG A 128 6.91 5.16 5.22
C ARG A 128 6.76 4.31 3.97
N MET A 129 5.71 4.53 3.18
CA MET A 129 5.50 3.78 1.93
C MET A 129 6.56 4.09 0.87
N ILE A 130 7.09 5.31 0.83
CA ILE A 130 8.23 5.66 -0.04
C ILE A 130 9.45 4.80 0.34
N THR A 131 9.71 4.66 1.65
CA THR A 131 10.82 3.84 2.16
C THR A 131 10.63 2.36 1.81
N VAL A 132 9.42 1.83 2.01
CA VAL A 132 9.05 0.46 1.59
C VAL A 132 9.29 0.25 0.10
N ALA A 133 8.81 1.16 -0.75
CA ALA A 133 8.95 1.07 -2.21
C ALA A 133 10.42 1.01 -2.65
N LYS A 134 11.26 1.87 -2.06
CA LYS A 134 12.70 1.94 -2.35
C LYS A 134 13.41 0.63 -2.01
N LYS A 135 13.18 0.08 -0.80
CA LYS A 135 13.80 -1.18 -0.36
C LYS A 135 13.42 -2.37 -1.23
N ILE A 136 12.15 -2.44 -1.64
CA ILE A 136 11.67 -3.49 -2.56
C ILE A 136 12.34 -3.35 -3.92
N HIS A 137 12.42 -2.13 -4.45
CA HIS A 137 13.08 -1.84 -5.73
C HIS A 137 14.57 -2.19 -5.71
N ALA A 138 15.28 -1.90 -4.63
CA ALA A 138 16.69 -2.26 -4.46
C ALA A 138 16.88 -3.78 -4.61
N ARG A 139 16.12 -4.59 -3.87
CA ARG A 139 16.22 -6.05 -3.96
C ARG A 139 15.82 -6.62 -5.32
N PHE A 140 14.87 -6.01 -6.03
CA PHE A 140 14.60 -6.39 -7.42
C PHE A 140 15.79 -6.08 -8.35
N LYS A 141 16.46 -4.95 -8.14
CA LYS A 141 17.63 -4.52 -8.93
C LYS A 141 18.84 -5.42 -8.66
N GLU A 142 19.04 -5.84 -7.41
CA GLU A 142 20.11 -6.75 -6.99
C GLU A 142 19.84 -8.21 -7.37
N GLY A 143 18.57 -8.56 -7.63
CA GLY A 143 18.14 -9.89 -8.04
C GLY A 143 17.74 -10.81 -6.88
N ASP A 144 17.70 -10.28 -5.66
CA ASP A 144 17.24 -10.94 -4.44
C ASP A 144 15.73 -11.15 -4.41
N LEU A 145 14.99 -10.24 -5.07
CA LEU A 145 13.59 -10.41 -5.39
C LEU A 145 13.40 -10.64 -6.88
N LYS A 146 12.48 -11.55 -7.21
CA LYS A 146 12.05 -11.85 -8.57
C LYS A 146 10.55 -11.93 -8.63
N TRP A 147 10.00 -11.61 -9.79
CA TRP A 147 8.61 -11.91 -10.08
C TRP A 147 8.45 -13.40 -10.34
N ASP A 148 7.33 -13.96 -9.90
CA ASP A 148 6.87 -15.26 -10.37
C ASP A 148 6.58 -15.23 -11.88
N ALA A 149 6.37 -16.41 -12.48
CA ALA A 149 6.08 -16.50 -13.91
C ALA A 149 4.81 -15.74 -14.32
N GLY A 150 3.86 -15.54 -13.38
CA GLY A 150 2.65 -14.77 -13.57
C GLY A 150 2.79 -13.26 -13.32
N PHE A 151 3.97 -12.77 -12.96
CA PHE A 151 4.25 -11.36 -12.62
C PHE A 151 3.40 -10.75 -11.50
N LYS A 152 2.78 -11.60 -10.66
CA LYS A 152 1.90 -11.18 -9.56
C LYS A 152 2.58 -11.33 -8.21
N ASP A 153 3.30 -12.42 -8.02
CA ASP A 153 3.87 -12.77 -6.73
C ASP A 153 5.38 -12.50 -6.70
N MET A 154 5.85 -12.01 -5.55
CA MET A 154 7.26 -11.81 -5.29
C MET A 154 7.88 -13.10 -4.75
N ILE A 155 8.97 -13.54 -5.37
CA ILE A 155 9.78 -14.69 -4.97
C ILE A 155 11.10 -14.17 -4.39
N GLY A 156 11.41 -14.58 -3.16
CA GLY A 156 12.64 -14.23 -2.45
C GLY A 156 12.39 -13.98 -0.96
N ASN A 157 13.35 -13.33 -0.28
CA ASN A 157 13.17 -12.93 1.12
C ASN A 157 12.29 -11.67 1.20
N LEU A 158 11.13 -11.77 1.84
CA LEU A 158 10.18 -10.67 2.00
C LEU A 158 10.30 -9.95 3.36
N THR A 159 11.37 -10.23 4.11
CA THR A 159 11.76 -9.50 5.33
C THR A 159 12.92 -8.56 5.02
N PHE A 160 12.75 -7.29 5.34
CA PHE A 160 13.66 -6.17 5.07
C PHE A 160 14.18 -5.61 6.38
N LEU A 161 15.49 -5.45 6.49
CA LEU A 161 16.20 -4.96 7.66
C LEU A 161 16.86 -3.60 7.35
N GLU A 162 17.25 -2.85 8.38
CA GLU A 162 17.94 -1.56 8.27
C GLU A 162 19.32 -1.70 7.64
N GLU A 163 19.98 -2.82 7.89
CA GLU A 163 21.29 -3.15 7.31
C GLU A 163 21.22 -3.36 5.79
N ASP A 164 20.03 -3.50 5.20
CA ASP A 164 19.85 -3.57 3.74
C ASP A 164 19.99 -2.21 3.04
N ASP A 165 20.24 -1.12 3.79
CA ASP A 165 20.39 0.25 3.25
C ASP A 165 21.85 0.61 2.88
N GLU A 166 22.82 -0.32 3.03
CA GLU A 166 24.26 -0.13 2.74
C GLU A 166 24.70 -0.56 1.33
#